data_AF-R4GCS3-F1
#
_entry.id   AF-R4GCS3-F1
#
_cell.length_a   1.000
_cell.length_b   1.000
_cell.length_c   1.000
_cell.angle_alpha   90.00
_cell.angle_beta   90.00
_cell.angle_gamma   90.00
#
_symmetry.space_group_name_H-M   'P 1'
#
loop_
_entity.id
_entity.type
_entity.pdbx_description
1 polymer ?
#
loop_
_entity_poly.entity_id
_entity_poly.type
_entity_poly.pdbx_seq_one_letter_code
_entity_poly.pdbx_strand_id
1 'polypeptide(L)'
;MACEEGGVAPTVSRDLLSVGGRGGIHETLLLKSNHANKKATSLQTTRLPKSNILDRVQTFLPQMASANDKLRKQMDSTSIEEFDIEHLDPSTENVIEMNVALVELDGSDTEEEDSNSEEESEGEDSSVCDEVTVDNIKLPKSKSEGRIEILDSKSVE
;
A
#
# COMPACT_ATOMS: atom_id res chain seq x y z
N MET A 1 29.65 40.53 27.35
CA MET A 1 29.60 39.24 26.64
C MET A 1 28.21 38.69 26.86
N ALA A 2 27.32 38.87 25.89
CA ALA A 2 25.97 38.32 25.93
C ALA A 2 25.99 37.05 25.09
N CYS A 3 25.56 35.94 25.68
CA CYS A 3 25.21 34.72 24.98
C CYS A 3 23.68 34.69 24.81
N GLU A 4 23.23 34.48 23.57
CA GLU A 4 22.18 33.55 23.07
C GLU A 4 21.03 33.16 24.04
N GLU A 5 19.77 33.00 23.66
CA GLU A 5 19.21 32.56 22.37
C GLU A 5 17.69 32.85 22.36
N GLY A 6 17.13 33.22 21.22
CA GLY A 6 15.70 33.51 21.04
C GLY A 6 14.88 32.26 20.74
N GLY A 7 14.18 31.71 21.74
CA GLY A 7 13.12 30.73 21.54
C GLY A 7 11.77 31.41 21.28
N VAL A 8 11.29 31.40 20.03
CA VAL A 8 9.91 31.81 19.71
C VAL A 8 8.97 30.70 20.17
N ALA A 9 8.33 30.90 21.32
CA ALA A 9 7.27 30.03 21.80
C ALA A 9 6.06 30.11 20.83
N PRO A 10 5.40 28.97 20.52
CA PRO A 10 4.22 28.98 19.67
C PRO A 10 3.12 29.84 20.32
N THR A 11 2.62 30.82 19.56
CA THR A 11 1.49 31.67 19.95
C THR A 11 0.21 30.84 19.95
N VAL A 12 -0.02 30.09 21.03
CA VAL A 12 -1.28 29.37 21.21
C VAL A 12 -2.39 30.39 21.49
N SER A 13 -3.41 30.40 20.63
CA SER A 13 -4.58 31.27 20.79
C SER A 13 -5.32 30.89 22.07
N ARG A 14 -5.20 31.72 23.11
CA ARG A 14 -5.86 31.51 24.41
C ARG A 14 -7.36 31.81 24.36
N ASP A 15 -7.83 32.44 23.29
CA ASP A 15 -9.23 32.77 23.09
C ASP A 15 -10.09 31.53 22.89
N LEU A 16 -9.55 30.48 22.25
CA LEU A 16 -10.24 29.19 22.09
C LEU A 16 -10.35 28.40 23.39
N LEU A 17 -9.47 28.67 24.36
CA LEU A 17 -9.50 28.06 25.70
C LEU A 17 -10.50 28.76 26.63
N SER A 18 -10.96 29.97 26.28
CA SER A 18 -11.92 30.74 27.09
C SER A 18 -13.39 30.44 26.74
N VAL A 19 -13.65 29.52 25.81
CA VAL A 19 -14.99 29.01 25.51
C VAL A 19 -15.48 28.20 26.71
N GLY A 20 -16.27 28.87 27.57
CA GLY A 20 -16.79 28.30 28.83
C GLY A 20 -16.79 29.27 30.01
N GLY A 21 -16.20 30.46 29.88
CA GLY A 21 -16.12 31.44 30.99
C GLY A 21 -17.42 32.16 31.36
N ARG A 22 -18.52 31.97 30.61
CA ARG A 22 -19.79 32.72 30.79
C ARG A 22 -21.05 31.87 30.99
N GLY A 23 -20.88 30.64 31.44
CA GLY A 23 -21.98 29.73 31.74
C GLY A 23 -21.45 28.31 31.84
N GLY A 24 -22.08 27.47 32.66
CA GLY A 24 -21.73 26.05 32.69
C GLY A 24 -21.90 25.43 31.31
N ILE A 25 -21.18 24.33 31.03
CA ILE A 25 -21.25 23.58 29.75
C ILE A 25 -22.68 23.28 29.27
N HIS A 26 -23.65 23.26 30.19
CA HIS A 26 -25.06 23.05 29.91
C HIS A 26 -25.72 24.21 29.15
N GLU A 27 -25.31 25.46 29.41
CA GLU A 27 -25.84 26.65 28.74
C GLU A 27 -25.24 26.83 27.34
N THR A 28 -23.94 26.57 27.19
CA THR A 28 -23.24 26.73 25.90
C THR A 28 -23.66 25.67 24.89
N LEU A 29 -23.92 24.45 25.36
CA LEU A 29 -24.29 23.32 24.50
C LEU A 29 -25.81 23.08 24.46
N LEU A 30 -26.62 23.95 25.06
CA LEU A 30 -28.09 23.81 25.16
C LEU A 30 -28.52 22.44 25.72
N LEU A 31 -27.71 21.83 26.59
CA LEU A 31 -28.06 20.57 27.25
C LEU A 31 -29.10 20.87 28.34
N LYS A 32 -30.31 20.33 28.18
CA LYS A 32 -31.33 20.34 29.24
C LYS A 32 -30.76 19.65 30.48
N SER A 33 -30.58 20.39 31.58
CA SER A 33 -30.08 19.86 32.87
C SER A 33 -31.17 19.07 33.62
N ASN A 34 -31.76 18.06 32.98
CA ASN A 34 -32.73 17.17 33.62
C ASN A 34 -32.09 15.81 33.92
N HIS A 35 -31.16 15.79 34.86
CA HIS A 35 -30.66 14.55 35.46
C HIS A 35 -30.56 14.66 36.98
N ALA A 36 -31.67 15.04 37.63
CA ALA A 36 -31.88 14.65 39.01
C ALA A 36 -32.10 13.12 39.04
N ASN A 37 -31.15 12.40 39.64
CA ASN A 37 -31.25 10.98 40.02
C ASN A 37 -31.31 9.94 38.89
N LYS A 38 -30.34 9.93 37.98
CA LYS A 38 -29.96 8.67 37.34
C LYS A 38 -28.54 8.34 37.76
N LYS A 39 -28.37 7.24 38.49
CA LYS A 39 -27.07 6.64 38.81
C LYS A 39 -26.21 6.72 37.57
N ALA A 40 -24.94 7.08 37.70
CA ALA A 40 -23.97 7.12 36.62
C ALA A 40 -24.08 5.82 35.81
N THR A 41 -24.88 5.82 34.75
CA THR A 41 -24.89 4.75 33.79
C THR A 41 -23.57 4.94 33.09
N SER A 42 -22.57 4.15 33.48
CA SER A 42 -21.34 4.00 32.72
C SER A 42 -21.77 3.79 31.27
N LEU A 43 -21.64 4.82 30.44
CA LEU A 43 -21.90 4.71 29.01
C LEU A 43 -20.81 3.76 28.51
N GLN A 44 -21.16 2.48 28.41
CA GLN A 44 -20.24 1.45 27.99
C GLN A 44 -20.07 1.57 26.48
N THR A 45 -18.95 2.13 26.05
CA THR A 45 -18.52 2.06 24.67
C THR A 45 -17.94 0.68 24.42
N THR A 46 -18.52 -0.07 23.48
CA THR A 46 -17.99 -1.37 23.06
C THR A 46 -16.95 -1.14 21.97
N ARG A 47 -15.79 -1.77 22.10
CA ARG A 47 -14.75 -1.69 21.07
C ARG A 47 -15.17 -2.54 19.87
N LEU A 48 -15.17 -1.96 18.68
CA LEU A 48 -15.42 -2.71 17.46
C LEU A 48 -14.32 -3.77 17.24
N PRO A 49 -14.68 -4.95 16.71
CA PRO A 49 -13.70 -5.95 16.31
C PRO A 49 -12.79 -5.38 15.20
N LYS A 50 -11.51 -5.77 15.23
CA LYS A 50 -10.58 -5.40 14.15
C LYS A 50 -10.94 -6.17 12.88
N SER A 51 -10.79 -5.56 11.71
CA SER A 51 -10.95 -6.29 10.45
C SER A 51 -9.83 -7.30 10.24
N ASN A 52 -10.16 -8.42 9.60
CA ASN A 52 -9.24 -9.49 9.22
C ASN A 52 -8.04 -8.98 8.39
N ILE A 53 -8.27 -8.05 7.46
CA ILE A 53 -7.23 -7.44 6.62
C ILE A 53 -6.25 -6.63 7.47
N LEU A 54 -6.75 -5.83 8.42
CA LEU A 54 -5.88 -5.02 9.27
C LEU A 54 -4.98 -5.90 10.16
N ASP A 55 -5.48 -7.05 10.60
CA ASP A 55 -4.68 -8.01 11.37
C ASP A 55 -3.58 -8.66 10.52
N ARG A 56 -3.90 -9.00 9.25
CA ARG A 56 -2.91 -9.51 8.28
C ARG A 56 -1.85 -8.48 7.95
N VAL A 57 -2.22 -7.22 7.73
CA VAL A 57 -1.25 -6.14 7.48
C VAL A 57 -0.37 -5.93 8.71
N GLN A 58 -0.95 -5.97 9.91
CA GLN A 58 -0.22 -5.80 11.16
C GLN A 58 0.84 -6.89 11.37
N THR A 59 0.57 -8.12 10.93
CA THR A 59 1.51 -9.25 11.02
C THR A 59 2.53 -9.30 9.89
N PHE A 60 2.15 -8.88 8.68
CA PHE A 60 2.98 -8.95 7.47
C PHE A 60 4.08 -7.88 7.41
N LEU A 61 3.76 -6.63 7.74
CA LEU A 61 4.72 -5.52 7.61
C LEU A 61 6.02 -5.72 8.42
N PRO A 62 5.97 -6.21 9.68
CA PRO A 62 7.20 -6.53 10.42
C PRO A 62 8.04 -7.63 9.76
N GLN A 63 7.41 -8.65 9.18
CA GLN A 63 8.10 -9.74 8.49
C GLN A 63 8.78 -9.23 7.22
N MET A 64 8.09 -8.41 6.43
CA MET A 64 8.66 -7.77 5.24
C MET A 64 9.83 -6.86 5.61
N ALA A 65 9.70 -6.04 6.65
CA ALA A 65 10.79 -5.17 7.10
C ALA A 65 12.04 -5.98 7.48
N SER A 66 11.85 -7.05 8.25
CA SER A 66 12.94 -7.97 8.63
C SER A 66 13.59 -8.64 7.40
N ALA A 67 12.79 -9.08 6.43
CA ALA A 67 13.28 -9.66 5.18
C ALA A 67 14.10 -8.66 4.36
N ASN A 68 13.64 -7.42 4.27
CA ASN A 68 14.35 -6.34 3.57
C ASN A 68 15.68 -6.01 4.26
N ASP A 69 15.71 -5.96 5.59
CA ASP A 69 16.94 -5.74 6.35
C ASP A 69 17.94 -6.90 6.17
N LYS A 70 17.45 -8.13 6.12
CA LYS A 70 18.27 -9.30 5.81
C LYS A 70 18.85 -9.22 4.40
N LEU A 71 18.01 -8.88 3.41
CA LEU A 71 18.43 -8.72 2.02
C LEU A 71 19.55 -7.69 1.89
N ARG A 72 19.39 -6.51 2.51
CA ARG A 72 20.41 -5.45 2.50
C ARG A 72 21.75 -5.94 3.06
N LYS A 73 21.74 -6.64 4.20
CA LYS A 73 22.97 -7.22 4.78
C LYS A 73 23.64 -8.24 3.86
N GLN A 74 22.85 -9.04 3.13
CA GLN A 74 23.39 -9.99 2.17
C GLN A 74 23.97 -9.27 0.95
N MET A 75 23.30 -8.23 0.44
CA MET A 75 23.83 -7.40 -0.65
C MET A 75 25.16 -6.73 -0.29
N ASP A 76 25.34 -6.30 0.96
CA ASP A 76 26.60 -5.69 1.42
C ASP A 76 27.74 -6.71 1.57
N SER A 77 27.43 -8.00 1.75
CA SER A 77 28.42 -9.05 2.05
C SER A 77 28.72 -10.00 0.89
N THR A 78 27.86 -10.03 -0.12
CA THR A 78 27.92 -10.95 -1.26
C THR A 78 28.11 -10.16 -2.56
N SER A 79 28.59 -10.81 -3.63
CA SER A 79 28.77 -10.18 -4.94
C SER A 79 27.44 -9.75 -5.55
N ILE A 80 27.45 -8.62 -6.25
CA ILE A 80 26.27 -8.04 -6.91
C ILE A 80 25.62 -9.02 -7.91
N GLU A 81 26.42 -9.84 -8.58
CA GLU A 81 25.95 -10.83 -9.57
C GLU A 81 24.99 -11.88 -8.99
N GLU A 82 25.04 -12.17 -7.68
CA GLU A 82 24.12 -13.12 -7.04
C GLU A 82 22.70 -12.53 -6.85
N PHE A 83 22.58 -11.21 -6.95
CA PHE A 83 21.30 -10.49 -6.88
C PHE A 83 20.88 -9.90 -8.23
N ASP A 84 21.64 -10.15 -9.28
CA ASP A 84 21.26 -9.79 -10.63
C ASP A 84 20.21 -10.79 -11.13
N ILE A 85 18.97 -10.31 -11.27
CA ILE A 85 17.83 -11.12 -11.71
C ILE A 85 17.94 -11.56 -13.18
N GLU A 86 18.86 -10.97 -13.94
CA GLU A 86 19.15 -11.36 -15.33
C GLU A 86 20.31 -12.38 -15.41
N HIS A 87 21.02 -12.61 -14.31
CA HIS A 87 22.13 -13.56 -14.27
C HIS A 87 21.62 -15.00 -14.20
N LEU A 88 21.50 -15.63 -15.38
CA LEU A 88 21.18 -17.05 -15.53
C LEU A 88 22.45 -17.87 -15.73
N ASP A 89 22.50 -19.07 -15.14
CA ASP A 89 23.56 -20.03 -15.43
C ASP A 89 23.48 -20.39 -16.93
N PRO A 90 24.56 -20.31 -17.71
CA PRO A 90 24.55 -20.64 -19.13
C PRO A 90 24.09 -22.07 -19.45
N SER A 91 24.02 -22.96 -18.46
CA SER A 91 23.47 -24.31 -18.59
C SER A 91 21.96 -24.41 -18.34
N THR A 92 21.31 -23.34 -17.86
CA THR A 92 19.86 -23.29 -17.63
C THR A 92 19.11 -22.99 -18.93
N GLU A 93 18.00 -23.69 -19.15
CA GLU A 93 17.11 -23.45 -20.29
C GLU A 93 16.31 -22.16 -20.08
N ASN A 94 15.99 -21.46 -21.17
CA ASN A 94 15.23 -20.20 -21.14
C ASN A 94 13.75 -20.46 -20.84
N VAL A 95 13.43 -20.80 -19.60
CA VAL A 95 12.07 -21.07 -19.11
C VAL A 95 11.61 -19.91 -18.24
N ILE A 96 10.37 -19.46 -18.42
CA ILE A 96 9.75 -18.41 -17.60
C ILE A 96 8.89 -19.07 -16.53
N GLU A 97 9.34 -19.02 -15.28
CA GLU A 97 8.58 -19.49 -14.11
C GLU A 97 7.76 -18.34 -13.50
N MET A 98 6.44 -18.50 -13.46
CA MET A 98 5.53 -17.50 -12.89
C MET A 98 4.93 -18.01 -11.58
N ASN A 99 5.28 -17.35 -10.47
CA ASN A 99 4.64 -17.61 -9.17
C ASN A 99 3.27 -16.92 -9.11
N VAL A 100 2.20 -17.65 -9.43
CA VAL A 100 0.81 -17.15 -9.34
C VAL A 100 0.29 -17.39 -7.92
N ALA A 101 0.24 -16.34 -7.11
CA ALA A 101 -0.39 -16.41 -5.79
C ALA A 101 -1.91 -16.21 -5.91
N LEU A 102 -2.66 -17.30 -5.89
CA LEU A 102 -4.12 -17.28 -5.72
C LEU A 102 -4.41 -17.15 -4.22
N VAL A 103 -4.61 -15.93 -3.74
CA VAL A 103 -5.05 -15.70 -2.37
C VAL A 103 -6.57 -15.83 -2.35
N GLU A 104 -7.07 -16.96 -1.86
CA GLU A 104 -8.46 -17.09 -1.46
C GLU A 104 -8.71 -16.10 -0.31
N LEU A 105 -9.49 -15.06 -0.59
CA LEU A 105 -10.00 -14.16 0.43
C LEU A 105 -11.09 -14.94 1.18
N ASP A 106 -10.70 -15.68 2.22
CA ASP A 106 -11.66 -16.35 3.08
C ASP A 106 -12.60 -15.31 3.73
N GLY A 107 -13.85 -15.30 3.25
CA GLY A 107 -15.07 -14.88 3.96
C GLY A 107 -15.02 -13.55 4.71
N SER A 108 -15.26 -12.45 3.99
CA SER A 108 -16.11 -11.40 4.56
C SER A 108 -17.54 -11.77 4.19
N ASP A 109 -18.29 -12.39 5.10
CA ASP A 109 -19.76 -12.43 5.01
C ASP A 109 -20.24 -10.97 5.09
N THR A 110 -20.27 -10.31 3.95
CA THR A 110 -21.02 -9.09 3.72
C THR A 110 -21.90 -9.44 2.55
N GLU A 111 -23.08 -9.95 2.89
CA GLU A 111 -24.15 -10.23 1.94
C GLU A 111 -24.35 -9.03 1.00
N GLU A 112 -24.62 -9.37 -0.27
CA GLU A 112 -25.15 -8.52 -1.35
C GLU A 112 -24.15 -7.60 -2.09
N GLU A 113 -23.64 -8.01 -3.25
CA GLU A 113 -24.35 -7.98 -4.55
C GLU A 113 -23.48 -8.66 -5.62
N ASP A 114 -24.09 -9.58 -6.36
CA ASP A 114 -23.52 -10.29 -7.50
C ASP A 114 -22.92 -9.32 -8.54
N SER A 115 -21.60 -9.17 -8.55
CA SER A 115 -20.89 -8.71 -9.75
C SER A 115 -20.51 -9.93 -10.59
N ASN A 116 -21.54 -10.59 -11.12
CA ASN A 116 -21.41 -11.52 -12.23
C ASN A 116 -21.16 -10.69 -13.50
N SER A 117 -19.90 -10.31 -13.73
CA SER A 117 -19.48 -9.79 -15.02
C SER A 117 -19.33 -10.97 -15.97
N GLU A 118 -20.45 -11.42 -16.54
CA GLU A 118 -20.42 -12.29 -17.72
C GLU A 118 -19.92 -11.46 -18.91
N GLU A 119 -18.62 -11.54 -19.16
CA GLU A 119 -18.10 -11.24 -20.49
C GLU A 119 -18.24 -12.49 -21.35
N GLU A 120 -19.43 -12.66 -21.96
CA GLU A 120 -19.61 -13.54 -23.10
C GLU A 120 -18.80 -12.98 -24.29
N SER A 121 -17.55 -13.41 -24.40
CA SER A 121 -16.78 -13.27 -25.62
C SER A 121 -17.05 -14.49 -26.49
N GLU A 122 -18.10 -14.39 -27.31
CA GLU A 122 -18.39 -15.32 -28.41
C GLU A 122 -17.34 -15.14 -29.52
N GLY A 123 -16.12 -15.57 -29.23
CA GLY A 123 -15.11 -15.85 -30.24
C GLY A 123 -15.31 -17.28 -30.70
N GLU A 124 -15.87 -17.46 -31.89
CA GLU A 124 -15.66 -18.69 -32.67
C GLU A 124 -14.18 -18.79 -33.03
N ASP A 125 -13.34 -19.10 -32.05
CA ASP A 125 -12.00 -19.62 -32.30
C ASP A 125 -12.06 -21.09 -31.91
N SER A 126 -11.99 -21.95 -32.92
CA SER A 126 -11.62 -23.34 -32.71
C SER A 126 -10.21 -23.33 -32.13
N SER A 127 -10.11 -23.13 -30.81
CA SER A 127 -8.87 -23.05 -30.06
C SER A 127 -8.25 -24.44 -29.98
N VAL A 128 -7.70 -24.85 -31.12
CA VAL A 128 -6.56 -25.75 -31.11
C VAL A 128 -5.46 -24.94 -30.43
N CYS A 129 -5.19 -25.25 -29.16
CA CYS A 129 -4.04 -24.76 -28.43
C CYS A 129 -2.77 -25.33 -29.06
N ASP A 130 -2.43 -24.88 -30.27
CA ASP A 130 -1.16 -25.18 -30.91
C ASP A 130 -0.03 -24.41 -30.24
N GLU A 131 1.15 -25.00 -30.26
CA GLU A 131 2.36 -24.44 -29.67
C GLU A 131 2.67 -23.06 -30.28
N VAL A 132 2.74 -22.05 -29.42
CA VAL A 132 3.07 -20.67 -29.83
C VAL A 132 4.58 -20.58 -30.04
N THR A 133 5.01 -20.68 -31.29
CA THR A 133 6.42 -20.49 -31.69
C THR A 133 6.71 -19.03 -32.02
N VAL A 134 7.99 -18.64 -32.04
CA VAL A 134 8.43 -17.27 -32.42
C VAL A 134 7.92 -16.81 -33.79
N ASP A 135 7.61 -17.75 -34.68
CA ASP A 135 7.09 -17.50 -36.01
C ASP A 135 5.57 -17.24 -36.02
N ASN A 136 4.86 -17.67 -34.97
CA ASN A 136 3.41 -17.54 -34.82
C ASN A 136 2.98 -16.30 -34.02
N ILE A 137 3.92 -15.61 -33.36
CA ILE A 137 3.63 -14.41 -32.56
C ILE A 137 3.36 -13.22 -33.48
N LYS A 138 2.10 -12.77 -33.55
CA LYS A 138 1.71 -11.54 -34.27
C LYS A 138 2.14 -10.30 -33.49
N LEU A 139 3.32 -9.76 -33.82
CA LEU A 139 3.73 -8.44 -33.32
C LEU A 139 2.99 -7.32 -34.08
N PRO A 140 2.61 -6.22 -33.39
CA PRO A 140 2.05 -5.05 -34.05
C PRO A 140 3.08 -4.45 -35.02
N LYS A 141 2.65 -4.19 -36.26
CA LYS A 141 3.53 -3.63 -37.30
C LYS A 141 4.08 -2.27 -36.85
N SER A 142 5.39 -2.17 -36.65
CA SER A 142 6.06 -0.92 -36.31
C SER A 142 5.94 0.07 -37.48
N LYS A 143 5.23 1.19 -37.28
CA LYS A 143 5.10 2.26 -38.29
C LYS A 143 6.27 3.24 -38.30
N SER A 144 7.24 3.10 -37.40
CA SER A 144 8.43 3.93 -37.30
C SER A 144 9.57 3.16 -36.63
N GLU A 145 10.76 3.20 -37.22
CA GLU A 145 11.97 2.69 -36.58
C GLU A 145 12.41 3.68 -35.50
N GLY A 146 12.46 3.24 -34.24
CA GLY A 146 13.01 4.05 -33.15
C GLY A 146 14.53 4.15 -33.29
N ARG A 147 15.06 5.37 -33.43
CA ARG A 147 16.50 5.62 -33.52
C ARG A 147 17.05 5.95 -32.13
N ILE A 148 17.85 5.04 -31.57
CA ILE A 148 18.56 5.24 -30.30
C ILE A 148 19.93 5.87 -30.61
N GLU A 149 20.26 6.98 -29.94
CA GLU A 149 21.55 7.67 -30.08
C GLU A 149 22.17 7.87 -28.69
N ILE A 150 23.46 7.58 -28.57
CA ILE A 150 24.23 7.70 -27.32
C ILE A 150 24.84 9.10 -27.28
N LEU A 151 24.49 9.89 -26.26
CA LEU A 151 25.04 11.24 -26.05
C LEU A 151 26.22 11.16 -25.07
N ASP A 152 27.44 11.40 -25.58
CA ASP A 152 28.62 11.53 -24.73
C ASP A 152 28.49 12.77 -23.84
N SER A 153 28.48 12.55 -22.53
CA SER A 153 28.45 13.62 -21.54
C SER A 153 29.84 14.22 -21.41
N LYS A 154 29.97 15.49 -21.81
CA LYS A 154 31.21 16.28 -21.77
C LYS A 154 31.90 16.15 -20.40
N SER A 155 33.10 15.58 -20.38
CA SER A 155 33.98 15.59 -19.20
C SER A 155 34.31 17.04 -18.85
N VAL A 156 33.97 17.44 -17.63
CA VAL A 156 34.38 18.72 -17.05
C VAL A 156 35.81 18.54 -16.54
N GLU A 157 36.75 19.26 -17.16
CA GLU A 157 38.09 19.52 -16.63
C GLU A 157 38.08 20.83 -15.83
#